data_AF-A0A7W5F0Q2-F1
#
_entry.id   AF-A0A7W5F0Q2-F1
#
_cell.length_a   1.000
_cell.length_b   1.000
_cell.length_c   1.000
_cell.angle_alpha   90.00
_cell.angle_beta   90.00
_cell.angle_gamma   90.00
#
_symmetry.space_group_name_H-M   'P 1'
#
loop_
_entity.id
_entity.type
_entity.pdbx_description
1 polymer ?
#
loop_
_entity_poly.entity_id
_entity_poly.type
_entity_poly.pdbx_seq_one_letter_code
_entity_poly.pdbx_strand_id
1 'polypeptide(L)'
;MRTLTRAIAPVAALVAVLATAPLASAEGPVPTGRNTVVPGTSVELSEAGVRDAQTRAVAAENPAAVRATASLCGSGYELENAERLPDARRFGTLFTYTKHTTSKDGACAVFDNNLGTAKKMKLKLCPNLTDAPCKVDEGTFSQYAGPVKYETTGRDSVDCAEVTAIMWSSGVPIIDRVKSVAPCD
;
A
#
# COMPACT_ATOMS: atom_id res chain seq x y z
N MET A 1 61.86 39.23 -42.27
CA MET A 1 62.95 39.01 -41.30
C MET A 1 62.46 39.38 -39.91
N ARG A 2 62.72 38.50 -38.93
CA ARG A 2 62.71 38.71 -37.47
C ARG A 2 61.34 38.87 -36.78
N THR A 3 61.04 38.27 -35.63
CA THR A 3 61.43 37.04 -34.90
C THR A 3 60.46 36.97 -33.71
N LEU A 4 60.05 35.77 -33.28
CA LEU A 4 59.26 35.54 -32.07
C LEU A 4 59.94 36.10 -30.80
N THR A 5 59.15 36.51 -29.82
CA THR A 5 59.44 36.17 -28.42
C THR A 5 58.17 36.06 -27.58
N ARG A 6 58.23 35.07 -26.71
CA ARG A 6 57.17 34.38 -25.96
C ARG A 6 57.22 34.90 -24.52
N ALA A 7 56.09 35.19 -23.90
CA ALA A 7 56.00 35.29 -22.45
C ALA A 7 54.77 34.48 -21.99
N ILE A 8 55.06 33.43 -21.21
CA ILE A 8 54.10 32.53 -20.58
C ILE A 8 53.82 33.10 -19.19
N ALA A 9 52.56 33.30 -18.83
CA ALA A 9 52.13 33.48 -17.45
C ALA A 9 51.26 32.27 -17.07
N PRO A 10 51.52 31.58 -15.93
CA PRO A 10 50.72 30.45 -15.50
C PRO A 10 49.46 30.97 -14.81
N VAL A 11 48.28 30.70 -15.38
CA VAL A 11 47.02 30.86 -14.65
C VAL A 11 46.77 29.55 -13.91
N ALA A 12 46.84 29.61 -12.58
CA ALA A 12 46.50 28.52 -11.69
C ALA A 12 45.02 28.13 -11.90
N ALA A 13 44.78 26.92 -12.38
CA ALA A 13 43.45 26.36 -12.48
C ALA A 13 42.99 25.90 -11.08
N LEU A 14 42.03 26.62 -10.48
CA LEU A 14 41.26 26.13 -9.34
C LEU A 14 40.35 24.99 -9.82
N VAL A 15 40.75 23.75 -9.54
CA VAL A 15 39.89 22.57 -9.71
C VAL A 15 38.90 22.54 -8.56
N ALA A 16 37.67 23.00 -8.81
CA ALA A 16 36.55 22.79 -7.89
C ALA A 16 36.09 21.34 -8.01
N VAL A 17 36.49 20.50 -7.06
CA VAL A 17 35.96 19.13 -6.91
C VAL A 17 34.57 19.26 -6.31
N LEU A 18 33.54 19.19 -7.16
CA LEU A 18 32.16 18.97 -6.72
C LEU A 18 32.07 17.55 -6.16
N ALA A 19 32.17 17.43 -4.84
CA ALA A 19 31.82 16.20 -4.13
C ALA A 19 30.31 15.95 -4.30
N THR A 20 29.94 15.08 -5.23
CA THR A 20 28.60 14.48 -5.26
C THR A 20 28.50 13.55 -4.05
N ALA A 21 27.93 14.04 -2.95
CA ALA A 21 27.58 13.19 -1.83
C ALA A 21 26.54 12.16 -2.32
N PRO A 22 26.72 10.85 -2.05
CA PRO A 22 25.69 9.88 -2.33
C PRO A 22 24.46 10.24 -1.48
N LEU A 23 23.30 10.39 -2.14
CA LEU A 23 22.01 10.40 -1.47
C LEU A 23 21.84 9.01 -0.84
N ALA A 24 22.28 8.88 0.42
CA ALA A 24 21.85 7.81 1.28
C ALA A 24 20.32 7.99 1.43
N SER A 25 19.56 7.08 0.83
CA SER A 25 18.14 6.93 1.13
C SER A 25 18.05 6.73 2.64
N ALA A 26 17.66 7.77 3.35
CA ALA A 26 17.32 7.67 4.75
C ALA A 26 16.07 6.80 4.83
N GLU A 27 16.25 5.50 5.03
CA GLU A 27 15.24 4.67 5.67
C GLU A 27 15.00 5.30 7.05
N GLY A 28 13.97 6.16 7.10
CA GLY A 28 13.57 6.82 8.33
C GLY A 28 13.33 5.77 9.41
N PRO A 29 13.58 6.11 10.69
CA PRO A 29 13.40 5.17 11.79
C PRO A 29 12.00 4.55 11.75
N VAL A 30 11.93 3.21 11.80
CA VAL A 30 10.66 2.48 11.96
C VAL A 30 10.04 2.96 13.27
N PRO A 31 8.82 3.55 13.24
CA PRO A 31 8.18 4.01 14.47
C PRO A 31 7.97 2.83 15.43
N THR A 32 8.64 2.84 16.57
CA THR A 32 8.41 1.89 17.66
C THR A 32 7.31 2.45 18.56
N GLY A 33 6.05 2.24 18.20
CA GLY A 33 4.90 2.64 19.00
C GLY A 33 3.63 1.92 18.58
N ARG A 34 2.85 1.43 19.55
CA ARG A 34 1.58 0.71 19.35
C ARG A 34 0.44 1.55 18.74
N ASN A 35 0.65 2.83 18.46
CA ASN A 35 -0.39 3.73 17.98
C ASN A 35 0.16 4.63 16.87
N THR A 36 0.75 4.03 15.83
CA THR A 36 1.21 4.81 14.67
C THR A 36 0.01 5.07 13.76
N VAL A 37 -0.33 6.33 13.55
CA VAL A 37 -1.45 6.73 12.68
C VAL A 37 -0.95 7.10 11.29
N VAL A 38 -1.77 6.84 10.28
CA VAL A 38 -1.51 7.33 8.92
C VAL A 38 -1.58 8.87 8.92
N PRO A 39 -0.54 9.58 8.44
CA PRO A 39 -0.48 11.03 8.46
C PRO A 39 -1.73 11.69 7.84
N GLY A 40 -2.32 12.65 8.53
CA GLY A 40 -3.53 13.35 8.06
C GLY A 40 -4.83 12.58 8.27
N THR A 41 -4.82 11.48 9.04
CA THR A 41 -6.00 10.68 9.38
C THR A 41 -6.00 10.28 10.86
N SER A 42 -7.08 9.64 11.31
CA SER A 42 -7.16 8.93 12.59
C SER A 42 -7.06 7.40 12.42
N VAL A 43 -6.64 6.92 11.26
CA VAL A 43 -6.53 5.48 10.98
C VAL A 43 -5.20 4.98 11.52
N GLU A 44 -5.27 4.03 12.44
CA GLU A 44 -4.10 3.35 13.01
C GLU A 44 -3.53 2.33 12.00
N LEU A 45 -2.21 2.19 11.99
CA LEU A 45 -1.50 1.12 11.28
C LEU A 45 -1.35 -0.07 12.22
N SER A 46 -1.56 -1.27 11.70
CA SER A 46 -1.22 -2.49 12.43
C SER A 46 0.30 -2.62 12.58
N GLU A 47 0.77 -3.55 13.42
CA GLU A 47 2.21 -3.80 13.57
C GLU A 47 2.89 -4.13 12.23
N ALA A 48 2.24 -4.92 11.37
CA ALA A 48 2.75 -5.21 10.04
C ALA A 48 2.72 -3.97 9.13
N GLY A 49 1.63 -3.20 9.15
CA GLY A 49 1.53 -1.95 8.40
C GLY A 49 2.57 -0.92 8.82
N VAL A 50 2.94 -0.87 10.11
CA VAL A 50 4.04 -0.05 10.63
C VAL A 50 5.38 -0.50 10.10
N ARG A 51 5.61 -1.81 9.94
CA ARG A 51 6.89 -2.36 9.44
C ARG A 51 7.02 -2.25 7.92
N ASP A 52 5.92 -2.29 7.18
CA ASP A 52 5.91 -2.22 5.71
C ASP A 52 6.06 -0.77 5.18
N ALA A 53 7.24 -0.47 4.64
CA ALA A 53 7.56 0.83 4.05
C ALA A 53 6.67 1.20 2.85
N GLN A 54 6.26 0.22 2.03
CA GLN A 54 5.38 0.45 0.90
C GLN A 54 3.99 0.82 1.41
N THR A 55 3.44 0.08 2.37
CA THR A 55 2.14 0.40 2.98
C THR A 55 2.13 1.81 3.56
N ARG A 56 3.17 2.18 4.33
CA ARG A 56 3.30 3.56 4.86
C ARG A 56 3.35 4.60 3.75
N ALA A 57 4.11 4.37 2.68
CA ALA A 57 4.25 5.30 1.58
C ALA A 57 2.94 5.49 0.79
N VAL A 58 2.22 4.39 0.49
CA VAL A 58 0.93 4.44 -0.21
C VAL A 58 -0.13 5.13 0.65
N ALA A 59 -0.15 4.83 1.95
CA ALA A 59 -1.08 5.45 2.89
C ALA A 59 -0.86 6.97 3.02
N ALA A 60 0.40 7.40 3.10
CA ALA A 60 0.76 8.81 3.20
C ALA A 60 0.50 9.61 1.92
N GLU A 61 0.57 8.97 0.75
CA GLU A 61 0.27 9.60 -0.53
C GLU A 61 -1.23 9.90 -0.69
N ASN A 62 -2.11 9.03 -0.20
CA ASN A 62 -3.56 9.22 -0.31
C ASN A 62 -4.29 8.95 1.02
N PRO A 63 -4.12 9.84 2.02
CA PRO A 63 -4.77 9.69 3.32
C PRO A 63 -6.29 9.76 3.24
N ALA A 64 -6.86 10.44 2.23
CA ALA A 64 -8.30 10.49 2.02
C ALA A 64 -8.87 9.11 1.66
N ALA A 65 -8.21 8.36 0.78
CA ALA A 65 -8.62 7.00 0.43
C ALA A 65 -8.49 6.04 1.63
N VAL A 66 -7.41 6.16 2.42
CA VAL A 66 -7.25 5.39 3.66
C VAL A 66 -8.40 5.66 4.62
N ARG A 67 -8.72 6.93 4.90
CA ARG A 67 -9.84 7.28 5.78
C ARG A 67 -11.17 6.75 5.27
N ALA A 68 -11.43 6.87 3.97
CA ALA A 68 -12.67 6.40 3.35
C ALA A 68 -12.79 4.87 3.48
N THR A 69 -11.76 4.13 3.11
CA THR A 69 -11.78 2.66 3.13
C THR A 69 -11.77 2.09 4.55
N ALA A 70 -11.05 2.70 5.50
CA ALA A 70 -11.12 2.33 6.91
C ALA A 70 -12.55 2.52 7.48
N SER A 71 -13.23 3.62 7.11
CA SER A 71 -14.61 3.87 7.54
C SER A 71 -15.58 2.80 7.03
N LEU A 72 -15.32 2.22 5.86
CA LEU A 72 -16.12 1.11 5.32
C LEU A 72 -15.92 -0.19 6.12
N CYS A 73 -14.71 -0.46 6.59
CA CYS A 73 -14.44 -1.62 7.45
C CYS A 73 -15.05 -1.48 8.84
N GLY A 74 -15.05 -0.25 9.37
CA GLY A 74 -15.66 0.12 10.65
C GLY A 74 -14.66 0.25 11.79
N SER A 75 -15.17 0.48 13.00
CA SER A 75 -14.35 0.75 14.18
C SER A 75 -13.49 -0.43 14.63
N GLY A 76 -12.27 -0.12 15.07
CA GLY A 76 -11.30 -1.09 15.59
C GLY A 76 -10.53 -1.85 14.52
N TYR A 77 -10.68 -1.46 13.26
CA TYR A 77 -9.86 -1.93 12.16
C TYR A 77 -8.64 -1.04 11.98
N GLU A 78 -7.46 -1.65 11.94
CA GLU A 78 -6.16 -1.04 11.70
C GLU A 78 -5.71 -1.35 10.27
N LEU A 79 -5.03 -0.39 9.63
CA LEU A 79 -4.50 -0.57 8.29
C LEU A 79 -3.35 -1.58 8.32
N GLU A 80 -3.59 -2.73 7.70
CA GLU A 80 -2.65 -3.84 7.63
C GLU A 80 -1.76 -3.71 6.40
N ASN A 81 -2.36 -3.41 5.24
CA ASN A 81 -1.62 -3.21 4.01
C ASN A 81 -2.31 -2.22 3.06
N ALA A 82 -1.50 -1.44 2.35
CA ALA A 82 -1.93 -0.60 1.21
C ALA A 82 -1.01 -0.84 0.01
N GLU A 83 -1.53 -1.44 -1.06
CA GLU A 83 -0.75 -1.86 -2.22
C GLU A 83 -1.29 -1.22 -3.51
N ARG A 84 -0.43 -0.52 -4.25
CA ARG A 84 -0.74 -0.04 -5.60
C ARG A 84 -0.69 -1.23 -6.56
N LEU A 85 -1.74 -1.39 -7.37
CA LEU A 85 -1.89 -2.49 -8.30
C LEU A 85 -2.02 -2.00 -9.75
N PRO A 86 -1.52 -2.77 -10.73
CA PRO A 86 -0.70 -3.97 -10.53
C PRO A 86 0.74 -3.65 -10.05
N ASP A 87 1.15 -2.38 -10.17
CA ASP A 87 2.47 -1.87 -9.87
C ASP A 87 2.42 -0.32 -9.84
N ALA A 88 3.51 0.35 -10.20
CA ALA A 88 3.60 1.80 -10.33
C ALA A 88 2.54 2.43 -11.27
N ARG A 89 1.95 1.67 -12.20
CA ARG A 89 0.85 2.12 -13.07
C ARG A 89 -0.42 2.49 -12.29
N ARG A 90 -0.60 1.93 -11.09
CA ARG A 90 -1.69 2.22 -10.15
C ARG A 90 -3.07 2.31 -10.82
N PHE A 91 -3.51 1.21 -11.42
CA PHE A 91 -4.87 1.06 -11.91
C PHE A 91 -5.87 0.90 -10.76
N GLY A 92 -5.43 0.34 -9.63
CA GLY A 92 -6.20 0.29 -8.40
C GLY A 92 -5.29 0.27 -7.17
N THR A 93 -5.89 0.37 -6.00
CA THR A 93 -5.19 0.24 -4.72
C THR A 93 -5.94 -0.77 -3.85
N LEU A 94 -5.26 -1.82 -3.41
CA LEU A 94 -5.84 -2.81 -2.50
C LEU A 94 -5.49 -2.43 -1.06
N PHE A 95 -6.53 -2.17 -0.27
CA PHE A 95 -6.42 -1.93 1.16
C PHE A 95 -6.91 -3.16 1.92
N THR A 96 -6.13 -3.61 2.89
CA THR A 96 -6.56 -4.61 3.87
C THR A 96 -6.44 -4.06 5.27
N TYR A 97 -7.38 -4.46 6.11
CA TYR A 97 -7.47 -4.04 7.49
C TYR A 97 -7.69 -5.26 8.38
N THR A 98 -7.03 -5.25 9.54
CA THR A 98 -7.18 -6.26 10.58
C THR A 98 -7.80 -5.65 11.83
N LYS A 99 -8.46 -6.48 12.62
CA LYS A 99 -9.03 -6.11 13.91
C LYS A 99 -8.68 -7.22 14.88
N HIS A 100 -8.07 -6.89 16.01
CA HIS A 100 -7.77 -7.84 17.07
C HIS A 100 -8.20 -7.24 18.41
N THR A 101 -9.42 -7.60 18.83
CA THR A 101 -10.00 -7.17 20.11
C THR A 101 -10.24 -8.37 21.01
N THR A 102 -10.43 -8.14 22.31
CA THR A 102 -10.70 -9.22 23.28
C THR A 102 -11.88 -10.13 22.91
N SER A 103 -12.83 -9.64 22.11
CA SER A 103 -14.04 -10.39 21.77
C SER A 103 -14.17 -10.76 20.30
N LYS A 104 -13.35 -10.16 19.42
CA LYS A 104 -13.45 -10.32 17.97
C LYS A 104 -12.12 -10.12 17.28
N ASP A 105 -11.82 -11.04 16.38
CA ASP A 105 -10.83 -10.87 15.32
C ASP A 105 -11.56 -10.61 14.00
N GLY A 106 -10.97 -9.81 13.11
CA GLY A 106 -11.57 -9.57 11.80
C GLY A 106 -10.59 -9.18 10.70
N ALA A 107 -10.94 -9.58 9.48
CA ALA A 107 -10.30 -9.18 8.23
C ALA A 107 -11.28 -8.35 7.42
N CYS A 108 -10.81 -7.27 6.81
CA CYS A 108 -11.58 -6.46 5.87
C CYS A 108 -10.71 -6.09 4.68
N ALA A 109 -11.27 -6.13 3.48
CA ALA A 109 -10.60 -5.68 2.27
C ALA A 109 -11.48 -4.73 1.46
N VAL A 110 -10.85 -3.72 0.87
CA VAL A 110 -11.45 -2.78 -0.08
C VAL A 110 -10.51 -2.60 -1.26
N PHE A 111 -11.05 -2.67 -2.48
CA PHE A 111 -10.27 -2.52 -3.71
C PHE A 111 -10.69 -1.26 -4.46
N ASP A 112 -9.87 -0.23 -4.36
CA ASP A 112 -10.08 1.10 -4.92
C ASP A 112 -9.75 1.14 -6.42
N ASN A 113 -10.58 1.86 -7.19
CA ASN A 113 -10.41 2.08 -8.62
C ASN A 113 -9.75 3.43 -8.87
N ASN A 114 -8.53 3.40 -9.42
CA ASN A 114 -7.75 4.61 -9.68
C ASN A 114 -7.79 5.06 -11.15
N LEU A 115 -8.63 4.45 -11.99
CA LEU A 115 -8.75 4.78 -13.43
C LEU A 115 -9.79 5.86 -13.77
N GLY A 116 -10.49 6.41 -12.78
CA GLY A 116 -11.47 7.50 -12.97
C GLY A 116 -12.69 7.12 -13.84
N THR A 117 -12.82 5.86 -14.22
CA THR A 117 -13.89 5.32 -15.05
C THR A 117 -14.35 4.00 -14.48
N ALA A 118 -15.63 3.68 -14.61
CA ALA A 118 -16.14 2.42 -14.10
C ALA A 118 -15.42 1.23 -14.75
N LYS A 119 -15.08 0.24 -13.93
CA LYS A 119 -14.41 -0.99 -14.35
C LYS A 119 -15.13 -2.17 -13.79
N LYS A 120 -15.13 -3.28 -14.54
CA LYS A 120 -15.49 -4.57 -13.96
C LYS A 120 -14.40 -4.90 -12.94
N MET A 121 -14.80 -5.20 -11.71
CA MET A 121 -13.90 -5.54 -10.62
C MET A 121 -14.50 -6.68 -9.80
N LYS A 122 -13.62 -7.45 -9.16
CA LYS A 122 -13.95 -8.50 -8.22
C LYS A 122 -13.02 -8.39 -7.03
N LEU A 123 -13.62 -8.44 -5.84
CA LEU A 123 -12.91 -8.58 -4.58
C LEU A 123 -13.45 -9.80 -3.86
N LYS A 124 -12.58 -10.75 -3.53
CA LYS A 124 -12.92 -11.96 -2.77
C LYS A 124 -12.08 -12.00 -1.51
N LEU A 125 -12.69 -12.35 -0.38
CA LEU A 125 -12.01 -12.63 0.88
C LEU A 125 -12.38 -14.04 1.33
N CYS A 126 -11.38 -14.91 1.46
CA CYS A 126 -11.50 -16.27 1.96
C CYS A 126 -10.82 -16.36 3.34
N PRO A 127 -11.56 -16.53 4.44
CA PRO A 127 -10.95 -16.78 5.74
C PRO A 127 -10.11 -18.05 5.71
N ASN A 128 -9.10 -18.12 6.57
CA ASN A 128 -8.21 -19.29 6.68
C ASN A 128 -8.90 -20.42 7.48
N LEU A 129 -10.02 -20.93 6.96
CA LEU A 129 -10.83 -22.00 7.56
C LEU A 129 -11.39 -22.88 6.46
N THR A 130 -11.38 -24.20 6.69
CA THR A 130 -11.85 -25.21 5.71
C THR A 130 -13.34 -25.08 5.36
N ASP A 131 -14.18 -24.68 6.31
CA ASP A 131 -15.64 -24.73 6.18
C ASP A 131 -16.29 -23.34 6.16
N ALA A 132 -15.50 -22.27 6.06
CA ALA A 132 -16.02 -20.92 6.01
C ALA A 132 -16.11 -20.41 4.57
N PRO A 133 -17.28 -19.94 4.11
CA PRO A 133 -17.45 -19.48 2.75
C PRO A 133 -16.66 -18.18 2.50
N CYS A 134 -16.03 -18.08 1.34
CA CYS A 134 -15.45 -16.82 0.89
C CYS A 134 -16.56 -15.80 0.62
N LYS A 135 -16.30 -14.54 0.97
CA LYS A 135 -17.17 -13.40 0.61
C LYS A 135 -16.67 -12.78 -0.68
N VAL A 136 -17.59 -12.44 -1.57
CA VAL A 136 -17.27 -11.87 -2.88
C VAL A 136 -18.10 -10.62 -3.09
N ASP A 137 -17.45 -9.58 -3.60
CA ASP A 137 -18.11 -8.45 -4.25
C ASP A 137 -17.61 -8.36 -5.69
N GLU A 138 -18.50 -8.53 -6.66
CA GLU A 138 -18.18 -8.50 -8.09
C GLU A 138 -19.21 -7.66 -8.84
N GLY A 139 -18.74 -6.76 -9.68
CA GLY A 139 -19.60 -5.79 -10.35
C GLY A 139 -18.83 -4.81 -11.20
N THR A 140 -19.52 -3.76 -11.65
CA THR A 140 -18.91 -2.64 -12.37
C THR A 140 -18.92 -1.42 -11.45
N PHE A 141 -17.73 -1.00 -11.01
CA PHE A 141 -17.59 0.03 -9.98
C PHE A 141 -16.81 1.23 -10.49
N SER A 142 -17.33 2.42 -10.20
CA SER A 142 -16.64 3.69 -10.48
C SER A 142 -15.62 4.06 -9.41
N GLN A 143 -15.82 3.60 -8.17
CA GLN A 143 -15.02 3.99 -7.02
C GLN A 143 -14.26 2.82 -6.42
N TYR A 144 -14.95 1.78 -5.95
CA TYR A 144 -14.30 0.64 -5.32
C TYR A 144 -15.19 -0.61 -5.37
N ALA A 145 -14.57 -1.78 -5.22
CA ALA A 145 -15.24 -3.02 -4.84
C ALA A 145 -14.98 -3.31 -3.35
N GLY A 146 -15.96 -3.87 -2.65
CA GLY A 146 -15.96 -4.12 -1.20
C GLY A 146 -16.84 -3.13 -0.42
N PRO A 147 -16.74 -3.11 0.93
CA PRO A 147 -15.87 -3.95 1.74
C PRO A 147 -16.33 -5.41 1.74
N VAL A 148 -15.39 -6.35 1.58
CA VAL A 148 -15.61 -7.74 1.98
C VAL A 148 -14.99 -7.93 3.35
N LYS A 149 -15.77 -8.42 4.31
CA LYS A 149 -15.39 -8.46 5.72
C LYS A 149 -15.69 -9.79 6.37
N TYR A 150 -14.75 -10.35 7.11
CA TYR A 150 -14.92 -11.54 7.93
C TYR A 150 -14.60 -11.19 9.39
N GLU A 151 -15.45 -11.61 10.32
CA GLU A 151 -15.25 -11.43 11.77
C GLU A 151 -15.56 -12.74 12.48
N THR A 152 -14.77 -13.06 13.49
CA THR A 152 -14.82 -14.32 14.23
C THR A 152 -14.28 -14.11 15.65
N THR A 153 -14.18 -15.19 16.44
CA THR A 153 -13.56 -15.19 17.77
C THR A 153 -12.19 -15.90 17.79
N GLY A 154 -11.69 -16.38 16.65
CA GLY A 154 -10.42 -17.10 16.55
C GLY A 154 -9.46 -16.42 15.57
N ARG A 155 -8.37 -15.87 16.10
CA ARG A 155 -7.36 -15.11 15.35
C ARG A 155 -6.82 -15.82 14.11
N ASP A 156 -6.56 -17.12 14.21
CA ASP A 156 -5.96 -17.95 13.15
C ASP A 156 -6.75 -17.96 11.83
N SER A 157 -8.04 -17.60 11.88
CA SER A 157 -8.91 -17.53 10.70
C SER A 157 -8.87 -16.20 9.95
N VAL A 158 -8.34 -15.16 10.61
CA VAL A 158 -8.16 -13.81 10.08
C VAL A 158 -6.75 -13.67 9.53
N ASP A 159 -5.77 -14.14 10.30
CA ASP A 159 -4.39 -14.29 9.84
C ASP A 159 -4.38 -15.31 8.68
N CYS A 160 -3.49 -15.11 7.70
CA CYS A 160 -3.48 -15.85 6.43
C CYS A 160 -4.71 -15.76 5.52
N ALA A 161 -5.81 -15.11 5.92
CA ALA A 161 -7.01 -15.04 5.07
C ALA A 161 -6.66 -14.51 3.67
N GLU A 162 -7.07 -15.21 2.62
CA GLU A 162 -6.72 -14.86 1.24
C GLU A 162 -7.65 -13.78 0.72
N VAL A 163 -7.08 -12.70 0.20
CA VAL A 163 -7.78 -11.70 -0.60
C VAL A 163 -7.39 -11.81 -2.08
N THR A 164 -8.39 -11.83 -2.95
CA THR A 164 -8.21 -11.78 -4.40
C THR A 164 -8.83 -10.50 -4.95
N ALA A 165 -8.05 -9.69 -5.64
CA ALA A 165 -8.48 -8.47 -6.33
C ALA A 165 -8.24 -8.60 -7.83
N ILE A 166 -9.31 -8.51 -8.62
CA ILE A 166 -9.25 -8.61 -10.09
C ILE A 166 -9.95 -7.39 -10.69
N MET A 167 -9.34 -6.79 -11.70
CA MET A 167 -9.93 -5.69 -12.49
C MET A 167 -9.77 -5.99 -13.97
N TRP A 168 -10.83 -5.78 -14.75
CA TRP A 168 -10.80 -6.00 -16.20
C TRP A 168 -10.91 -4.68 -16.97
N SER A 169 -10.23 -4.66 -18.12
CA SER A 169 -10.46 -3.67 -19.18
C SER A 169 -10.65 -4.41 -20.50
N SER A 170 -11.73 -4.10 -21.20
CA SER A 170 -12.07 -4.74 -22.49
C SER A 170 -12.06 -6.28 -22.43
N GLY A 171 -12.52 -6.85 -21.32
CA GLY A 171 -12.57 -8.31 -21.11
C GLY A 171 -11.25 -8.96 -20.67
N VAL A 172 -10.14 -8.22 -20.63
CA VAL A 172 -8.82 -8.72 -20.21
C VAL A 172 -8.54 -8.28 -18.77
N PRO A 173 -8.07 -9.18 -17.88
CA PRO A 173 -7.66 -8.78 -16.54
C PRO A 173 -6.40 -7.90 -16.62
N ILE A 174 -6.52 -6.66 -16.16
CA ILE A 174 -5.41 -5.70 -16.03
C ILE A 174 -4.83 -5.67 -14.61
N ILE A 175 -5.58 -6.20 -13.64
CA ILE A 175 -5.12 -6.58 -12.31
C ILE A 175 -5.65 -7.98 -12.05
N ASP A 176 -4.79 -8.87 -11.57
CA ASP A 176 -5.12 -10.18 -11.01
C ASP A 176 -4.14 -10.44 -9.85
N ARG A 177 -4.57 -10.12 -8.64
CA ARG A 177 -3.73 -10.16 -7.44
C ARG A 177 -4.36 -11.07 -6.39
N VAL A 178 -3.59 -12.03 -5.90
CA VAL A 178 -3.92 -12.86 -4.74
C VAL A 178 -2.87 -12.63 -3.66
N LYS A 179 -3.29 -12.37 -2.42
CA LYS A 179 -2.39 -12.23 -1.26
C LYS A 179 -3.11 -12.57 0.04
N SER A 180 -2.36 -12.76 1.13
CA SER A 180 -2.94 -12.80 2.47
C SER A 180 -3.28 -11.39 2.96
N VAL A 181 -4.35 -11.28 3.76
CA VAL A 181 -4.79 -10.04 4.41
C VAL A 181 -3.71 -9.53 5.37
N ALA A 182 -3.18 -10.45 6.18
CA ALA A 182 -2.11 -10.27 7.16
C ALA A 182 -1.08 -11.41 7.03
N PRO A 183 0.13 -11.28 7.60
CA PRO A 183 1.12 -12.35 7.66
C PRO A 183 0.56 -13.66 8.21
N CYS A 184 1.22 -14.75 7.81
CA CYS A 184 1.00 -16.09 8.34
C CYS A 184 2.08 -16.38 9.38
N ASP A 185 1.76 -16.22 10.65
CA ASP A 185 2.66 -16.53 11.77
C ASP A 185 2.29 -17.89 12.41
#